data_AF-A0A836QHD9-F1
#
_entry.id   AF-A0A836QHD9-F1
#
_cell.length_a   1.000
_cell.length_b   1.000
_cell.length_c   1.000
_cell.angle_alpha   90.00
_cell.angle_beta   90.00
_cell.angle_gamma   90.00
#
_symmetry.space_group_name_H-M   'P 1'
#
loop_
_entity.id
_entity.type
_entity.pdbx_description
1 polymer ?
#
loop_
_entity_poly.entity_id
_entity_poly.type
_entity_poly.pdbx_seq_one_letter_code
_entity_poly.pdbx_strand_id
1 'polypeptide(L)'
;MTSEWRLAFEQDGGLSPVSGSAAAVADAVRRGADLRLYMTTPTYEETLYFQQTYAGEGEAFAGLMSHHHSYVWNGQPFDEPYVSLFKYDASGRYSMVKWLLGDRAQDHSGVGGYGVYRWFVCDRWRLAYEHDEQGNTVDGSLSDLMEAARAGLSIRVGVRQLFGLNQDDVSGPEHLSFLTTMQPIIQDGHVLSNCDFTLIGA
;
A
#
# COMPACT_ATOMS: atom_id res chain seq x y z
N MET A 1 1.52 6.91 19.91
CA MET A 1 1.93 6.75 18.49
C MET A 1 3.17 7.58 18.28
N THR A 2 4.19 7.01 17.64
CA THR A 2 5.42 7.74 17.31
C THR A 2 5.35 8.11 15.83
N SER A 3 5.72 9.34 15.48
CA SER A 3 5.89 9.73 14.06
C SER A 3 7.25 9.29 13.50
N GLU A 4 7.92 8.40 14.21
CA GLU A 4 9.28 7.95 13.91
C GLU A 4 9.24 6.68 13.08
N TRP A 5 10.04 6.66 12.02
CA TRP A 5 10.28 5.47 11.23
C TRP A 5 11.18 4.52 12.00
N ARG A 6 10.77 3.25 12.10
CA ARG A 6 11.58 2.18 12.70
C ARG A 6 11.78 1.04 11.72
N LEU A 7 12.95 0.41 11.78
CA LEU A 7 13.19 -0.86 11.09
C LEU A 7 12.34 -1.93 11.78
N ALA A 8 11.46 -2.59 11.02
CA ALA A 8 10.58 -3.64 11.53
C ALA A 8 11.00 -5.03 11.05
N PHE A 9 11.64 -5.12 9.89
CA PHE A 9 12.12 -6.37 9.33
C PHE A 9 13.30 -6.12 8.37
N GLU A 10 14.33 -6.93 8.49
CA GLU A 10 15.48 -6.95 7.58
C GLU A 10 15.71 -8.38 7.08
N GLN A 11 15.92 -8.50 5.77
CA GLN A 11 16.33 -9.74 5.11
C GLN A 11 17.66 -9.52 4.39
N ASP A 12 18.49 -10.55 4.33
CA ASP A 12 19.66 -10.58 3.47
C ASP A 12 19.29 -10.86 2.00
N GLY A 13 20.28 -10.91 1.11
CA GLY A 13 20.05 -11.18 -0.31
C GLY A 13 19.60 -12.61 -0.63
N GLY A 14 19.69 -13.52 0.34
CA GLY A 14 19.07 -14.84 0.29
C GLY A 14 17.65 -14.87 0.87
N LEU A 15 17.08 -13.70 1.18
CA LEU A 15 15.77 -13.50 1.80
C LEU A 15 15.67 -14.05 3.24
N SER A 16 16.80 -14.41 3.85
CA SER A 16 16.81 -14.91 5.23
C SER A 16 16.63 -13.75 6.21
N PRO A 17 15.78 -13.89 7.24
CA PRO A 17 15.65 -12.89 8.30
C PRO A 17 16.99 -12.58 8.97
N VAL A 18 17.35 -11.30 9.02
CA VAL A 18 18.51 -10.77 9.75
C VAL A 18 18.06 -10.13 11.07
N SER A 19 16.96 -9.37 11.04
CA SER A 19 16.37 -8.76 12.24
C SER A 19 14.87 -8.52 12.07
N GLY A 20 14.11 -8.50 13.17
CA GLY A 20 12.66 -8.32 13.13
C GLY A 20 11.92 -9.51 12.49
N SER A 21 10.70 -9.28 12.00
CA SER A 21 9.91 -10.33 11.34
C SER A 21 8.86 -9.78 10.37
N ALA A 22 8.48 -10.59 9.38
CA ALA A 22 7.38 -10.29 8.49
C ALA A 22 6.06 -10.07 9.25
N ALA A 23 5.79 -10.88 10.29
CA ALA A 23 4.66 -10.68 11.20
C ALA A 23 4.63 -9.27 11.82
N ALA A 24 5.77 -8.76 12.29
CA ALA A 24 5.84 -7.44 12.91
C ALA A 24 5.54 -6.30 11.92
N VAL A 25 5.86 -6.49 10.64
CA VAL A 25 5.48 -5.56 9.56
C VAL A 25 3.99 -5.69 9.28
N ALA A 26 3.49 -6.91 9.07
CA ALA A 26 2.08 -7.18 8.79
C ALA A 26 1.16 -6.61 9.89
N ASP A 27 1.51 -6.79 11.16
CA ASP A 27 0.75 -6.24 12.29
C ASP A 27 0.73 -4.71 12.31
N ALA A 28 1.86 -4.07 11.99
CA ALA A 28 1.92 -2.61 11.88
C ALA A 28 1.07 -2.11 10.71
N VAL A 29 1.19 -2.74 9.54
CA VAL A 29 0.39 -2.39 8.37
C VAL A 29 -1.10 -2.62 8.62
N ARG A 30 -1.49 -3.68 9.36
CA ARG A 30 -2.88 -3.95 9.75
C ARG A 30 -3.46 -2.87 10.67
N ARG A 31 -2.62 -2.11 11.38
CA ARG A 31 -3.01 -0.89 12.13
C ARG A 31 -2.96 0.39 11.30
N GLY A 32 -2.66 0.29 10.00
CA GLY A 32 -2.59 1.42 9.07
C GLY A 32 -1.24 2.10 9.00
N ALA A 33 -0.17 1.50 9.53
CA ALA A 33 1.18 2.08 9.48
C ALA A 33 1.63 2.36 8.03
N ASP A 34 2.36 3.46 7.86
CA ASP A 34 3.06 3.72 6.61
C ASP A 34 4.21 2.74 6.45
N LEU A 35 4.52 2.37 5.20
CA LEU A 35 5.53 1.38 4.87
C LEU A 35 6.56 1.97 3.89
N ARG A 36 7.83 1.63 4.10
CA ARG A 36 8.93 1.88 3.16
C ARG A 36 9.78 0.64 3.03
N LEU A 37 10.39 0.49 1.86
CA LEU A 37 11.33 -0.58 1.56
C LEU A 37 12.63 0.04 1.06
N TYR A 38 13.73 -0.19 1.77
CA TYR A 38 15.08 0.10 1.28
C TYR A 38 15.72 -1.18 0.73
N MET A 39 16.36 -1.08 -0.43
CA MET A 39 17.03 -2.19 -1.10
C MET A 39 18.35 -1.77 -1.74
N THR A 40 19.24 -2.74 -1.92
CA THR A 40 20.55 -2.54 -2.57
C THR A 40 20.73 -3.47 -3.77
N THR A 41 21.45 -2.99 -4.79
CA THR A 41 21.93 -3.77 -5.94
C THR A 41 23.43 -3.54 -6.11
N PRO A 42 24.11 -4.26 -7.01
CA PRO A 42 25.52 -3.99 -7.31
C PRO A 42 25.80 -2.58 -7.87
N THR A 43 24.79 -1.89 -8.41
CA THR A 43 24.98 -0.62 -9.14
C THR A 43 24.22 0.56 -8.54
N TYR A 44 23.24 0.34 -7.68
CA TYR A 44 22.45 1.38 -7.04
C TYR A 44 21.78 0.90 -5.75
N GLU A 45 21.34 1.85 -4.94
CA GLU A 45 20.50 1.63 -3.76
C GLU A 45 19.25 2.50 -3.91
N GLU A 46 18.11 2.03 -3.39
CA GLU A 46 16.86 2.76 -3.48
C GLU A 46 16.01 2.60 -2.24
N THR A 47 15.12 3.57 -2.02
CA THR A 47 14.05 3.48 -1.03
C THR A 47 12.72 3.73 -1.73
N LEU A 48 11.82 2.77 -1.63
CA LEU A 48 10.46 2.83 -2.15
C LEU A 48 9.52 3.39 -1.08
N TYR A 49 8.59 4.22 -1.56
CA TYR A 49 7.55 4.88 -0.75
C TYR A 49 6.21 4.43 -1.30
N PHE A 50 5.42 3.76 -0.46
CA PHE A 50 4.17 3.17 -0.91
C PHE A 50 3.01 4.13 -0.74
N GLN A 51 2.17 4.23 -1.78
CA GLN A 51 0.94 5.02 -1.78
C GLN A 51 -0.22 4.25 -1.12
N GLN A 52 -0.17 2.91 -1.22
CA GLN A 52 -1.13 2.00 -0.64
C GLN A 52 -0.38 0.88 0.09
N THR A 53 -0.90 0.46 1.23
CA THR A 53 -0.39 -0.70 1.96
C THR A 53 -1.46 -1.77 2.09
N TYR A 54 -1.00 -3.00 2.24
CA TYR A 54 -1.83 -4.21 2.28
C TYR A 54 -1.35 -5.10 3.41
N ALA A 55 -2.29 -5.60 4.21
CA ALA A 55 -2.06 -6.71 5.14
C ALA A 55 -3.07 -7.82 4.81
N GLY A 56 -2.57 -9.02 4.51
CA GLY A 56 -3.38 -10.23 4.30
C GLY A 56 -3.45 -11.09 5.56
N GLU A 57 -3.75 -12.37 5.41
CA GLU A 57 -3.69 -13.34 6.52
C GLU A 57 -2.27 -13.57 7.03
N GLY A 58 -2.14 -13.84 8.33
CA GLY A 58 -0.86 -14.14 8.97
C GLY A 58 0.17 -13.03 8.78
N GLU A 59 1.32 -13.40 8.20
CA GLU A 59 2.47 -12.53 7.98
C GLU A 59 2.45 -11.82 6.61
N ALA A 60 1.39 -11.99 5.81
CA ALA A 60 1.31 -11.40 4.49
C ALA A 60 1.15 -9.89 4.58
N PHE A 61 2.04 -9.15 3.92
CA PHE A 61 1.93 -7.71 3.73
C PHE A 61 2.49 -7.31 2.37
N ALA A 62 2.08 -6.15 1.87
CA ALA A 62 2.66 -5.56 0.68
C ALA A 62 2.61 -4.03 0.69
N GLY A 63 3.55 -3.45 -0.05
CA GLY A 63 3.53 -2.05 -0.46
C GLY A 63 3.16 -1.94 -1.93
N LEU A 64 2.24 -1.02 -2.25
CA LEU A 64 1.76 -0.77 -3.59
C LEU A 64 2.04 0.68 -3.97
N MET A 65 2.51 0.89 -5.20
CA MET A 65 2.82 2.21 -5.72
C MET A 65 2.64 2.27 -7.23
N SER A 66 2.46 3.47 -7.73
CA SER A 66 2.60 3.83 -9.13
C SER A 66 3.90 4.60 -9.34
N HIS A 67 4.50 4.46 -10.53
CA HIS A 67 5.64 5.26 -10.96
C HIS A 67 5.51 5.74 -12.40
N HIS A 68 6.27 6.79 -12.69
CA HIS A 68 6.18 7.73 -13.81
C HIS A 68 6.03 7.15 -15.23
N HIS A 69 5.34 7.97 -16.03
CA HIS A 69 5.09 8.00 -17.47
C HIS A 69 6.36 8.17 -18.33
N SER A 70 7.07 7.09 -18.60
CA SER A 70 8.28 7.15 -19.43
C SER A 70 7.99 6.72 -20.87
N TYR A 71 8.67 7.37 -21.83
CA TYR A 71 8.84 6.85 -23.20
C TYR A 71 10.15 6.07 -23.32
N VAL A 72 10.80 5.71 -22.21
CA VAL A 72 12.06 4.96 -22.19
C VAL A 72 12.03 3.93 -21.05
N TRP A 73 12.27 2.67 -21.39
CA TRP A 73 12.41 1.57 -20.46
C TRP A 73 13.68 0.77 -20.77
N ASN A 74 14.50 0.50 -19.75
CA ASN A 74 15.78 -0.20 -19.89
C ASN A 74 16.70 0.40 -20.99
N GLY A 75 16.70 1.73 -21.09
CA GLY A 75 17.46 2.47 -22.09
C GLY A 75 16.91 2.40 -23.52
N GLN A 76 15.79 1.71 -23.75
CA GLN A 76 15.11 1.64 -25.03
C GLN A 76 13.88 2.54 -25.05
N PRO A 77 13.59 3.23 -26.17
CA PRO A 77 12.32 3.90 -26.35
C PRO A 77 11.15 2.94 -26.12
N PHE A 78 10.09 3.45 -25.50
CA PHE A 78 8.81 2.81 -25.34
C PHE A 78 7.83 3.59 -26.21
N ASP A 79 7.16 2.91 -27.13
CA ASP A 79 6.49 3.55 -28.27
C ASP A 79 5.26 4.40 -27.89
N GLU A 80 4.86 4.39 -26.62
CA GLU A 80 3.69 5.09 -26.11
C GLU A 80 3.80 5.38 -24.60
N PRO A 81 3.03 6.33 -24.04
CA PRO A 81 3.04 6.57 -22.60
C PRO A 81 2.41 5.38 -21.84
N TYR A 82 2.91 5.12 -20.64
CA TYR A 82 2.38 4.10 -19.74
C TYR A 82 2.43 4.56 -18.27
N VAL A 83 1.68 3.91 -17.39
CA VAL A 83 1.87 3.99 -15.93
C VAL A 83 2.43 2.66 -15.45
N SER A 84 3.49 2.68 -14.65
CA SER A 84 3.96 1.45 -14.00
C SER A 84 3.31 1.30 -12.63
N LEU A 85 2.76 0.13 -12.38
CA LEU A 85 2.11 -0.28 -11.14
C LEU A 85 2.97 -1.36 -10.49
N PHE A 86 3.30 -1.17 -9.22
CA PHE A 86 4.20 -2.07 -8.49
C PHE A 86 3.55 -2.63 -7.24
N LYS A 87 3.86 -3.89 -6.95
CA LYS A 87 3.65 -4.53 -5.65
C LYS A 87 4.97 -5.14 -5.18
N TYR A 88 5.34 -4.83 -3.94
CA TYR A 88 6.49 -5.43 -3.25
C TYR A 88 6.02 -6.08 -1.95
N ASP A 89 6.52 -7.28 -1.69
CA ASP A 89 6.31 -8.03 -0.45
C ASP A 89 7.61 -8.72 0.01
N ALA A 90 7.56 -9.40 1.15
CA ALA A 90 8.72 -10.07 1.76
C ALA A 90 9.26 -11.28 0.96
N SER A 91 8.59 -11.72 -0.11
CA SER A 91 9.01 -12.90 -0.89
C SER A 91 10.20 -12.64 -1.82
N GLY A 92 10.66 -11.39 -1.94
CA GLY A 92 11.65 -10.98 -2.93
C GLY A 92 11.11 -10.93 -4.37
N ARG A 93 9.84 -11.27 -4.59
CA ARG A 93 9.15 -11.03 -5.86
C ARG A 93 8.68 -9.59 -5.91
N TYR A 94 8.80 -8.98 -7.07
CA TYR A 94 8.09 -7.75 -7.39
C TYR A 94 7.06 -8.05 -8.47
N SER A 95 5.85 -7.52 -8.31
CA SER A 95 4.89 -7.47 -9.40
C SER A 95 5.02 -6.11 -10.07
N MET A 96 5.19 -6.09 -11.39
CA MET A 96 5.28 -4.85 -12.16
C MET A 96 4.39 -4.96 -13.38
N VAL A 97 3.30 -4.18 -13.39
CA VAL A 97 2.42 -4.06 -14.56
C VAL A 97 2.65 -2.69 -15.18
N LYS A 98 2.88 -2.65 -16.49
CA LYS A 98 2.81 -1.41 -17.27
C LYS A 98 1.40 -1.31 -17.85
N TRP A 99 0.64 -0.31 -17.43
CA TRP A 99 -0.67 0.00 -17.98
C TRP A 99 -0.52 1.05 -19.09
N LEU A 100 -0.96 0.70 -20.30
CA LEU A 100 -0.84 1.49 -21.52
C LEU A 100 -2.20 2.05 -21.93
N LEU A 101 -2.21 2.87 -22.97
CA LEU A 101 -3.44 3.40 -23.55
C LEU A 101 -4.35 2.28 -24.12
N GLY A 102 -5.66 2.44 -23.94
CA GLY A 102 -6.67 1.53 -24.49
C GLY A 102 -6.79 0.21 -23.74
N ASP A 103 -6.78 0.24 -22.41
CA ASP A 103 -6.97 -0.92 -21.50
C ASP A 103 -5.98 -2.07 -21.71
N ARG A 104 -4.79 -1.77 -22.27
CA ARG A 104 -3.72 -2.75 -22.44
C ARG A 104 -2.78 -2.74 -21.26
N ALA A 105 -2.34 -3.93 -20.86
CA ALA A 105 -1.37 -4.09 -19.80
C ALA A 105 -0.26 -5.05 -20.25
N GLN A 106 0.97 -4.78 -19.81
CA GLN A 106 2.10 -5.70 -19.94
C GLN A 106 2.60 -6.08 -18.56
N ASP A 107 2.70 -7.37 -18.29
CA ASP A 107 3.26 -7.91 -17.06
C ASP A 107 4.78 -8.08 -17.22
N HIS A 108 5.52 -7.46 -16.31
CA HIS A 108 6.97 -7.51 -16.19
C HIS A 108 7.39 -7.93 -14.78
N SER A 109 6.53 -8.68 -14.09
CA SER A 109 6.78 -9.22 -12.75
C SER A 109 7.99 -10.16 -12.76
N GLY A 110 8.72 -10.18 -11.65
CA GLY A 110 9.95 -10.94 -11.56
C GLY A 110 10.36 -11.24 -10.13
N VAL A 111 11.53 -11.88 -10.01
CA VAL A 111 12.23 -12.08 -8.74
C VAL A 111 13.36 -11.07 -8.67
N GLY A 112 13.39 -10.27 -7.61
CA GLY A 112 14.47 -9.33 -7.32
C GLY A 112 15.68 -10.06 -6.72
N GLY A 113 16.88 -9.71 -7.20
CA GLY A 113 18.16 -10.15 -6.65
C GLY A 113 18.81 -9.06 -5.80
N TYR A 114 18.05 -8.44 -4.89
CA TYR A 114 18.56 -7.36 -4.06
C TYR A 114 19.45 -7.91 -2.93
N GLY A 115 20.49 -7.18 -2.58
CA GLY A 115 21.47 -7.61 -1.57
C GLY A 115 20.95 -7.54 -0.14
N VAL A 116 20.03 -6.62 0.14
CA VAL A 116 19.37 -6.42 1.43
C VAL A 116 17.95 -5.92 1.17
N TYR A 117 17.00 -6.32 2.02
CA TYR A 117 15.66 -5.76 2.09
C TYR A 117 15.41 -5.23 3.50
N ARG A 118 15.18 -3.92 3.65
CA ARG A 118 14.86 -3.29 4.94
C ARG A 118 13.47 -2.65 4.89
N TRP A 119 12.56 -3.21 5.68
CA TRP A 119 11.19 -2.75 5.80
C TRP A 119 11.05 -1.82 7.01
N PHE A 120 10.70 -0.57 6.73
CA PHE A 120 10.48 0.44 7.76
C PHE A 120 8.99 0.73 7.89
N VAL A 121 8.54 0.86 9.13
CA VAL A 121 7.15 1.21 9.44
C VAL A 121 7.07 2.50 10.24
N CYS A 122 6.00 3.27 10.03
CA CYS A 122 5.66 4.42 10.85
C CYS A 122 4.20 4.31 11.31
N ASP A 123 4.01 4.02 12.60
CA ASP A 123 2.72 3.77 13.23
C ASP A 123 2.19 5.07 13.87
N ARG A 124 1.88 6.04 13.00
CA ARG A 124 1.50 7.41 13.37
C ARG A 124 -0.01 7.68 13.36
N TRP A 125 -0.79 6.71 12.87
CA TRP A 125 -2.23 6.88 12.65
C TRP A 125 -3.03 6.50 13.89
N ARG A 126 -4.10 7.24 14.17
CA ARG A 126 -5.11 6.87 15.17
C ARG A 126 -6.38 6.48 14.45
N LEU A 127 -7.10 5.49 14.98
CA LEU A 127 -8.45 5.21 14.54
C LEU A 127 -9.36 6.38 14.96
N ALA A 128 -10.07 6.95 13.99
CA ALA A 128 -11.07 7.99 14.24
C ALA A 128 -12.49 7.43 14.18
N TYR A 129 -12.74 6.50 13.25
CA TYR A 129 -14.04 5.90 13.02
C TYR A 129 -13.89 4.58 12.27
N GLU A 130 -14.65 3.57 12.66
CA GLU A 130 -14.83 2.29 11.98
C GLU A 130 -16.32 1.94 11.95
N HIS A 131 -16.77 1.35 10.84
CA HIS A 131 -18.12 0.84 10.71
C HIS A 131 -18.13 -0.58 10.12
N ASP A 132 -19.21 -1.32 10.34
CA ASP A 132 -19.47 -2.62 9.72
C ASP A 132 -20.01 -2.49 8.29
N GLU A 133 -20.29 -3.60 7.63
CA GLU A 133 -20.81 -3.65 6.26
C GLU A 133 -22.23 -3.03 6.13
N GLN A 134 -22.98 -2.93 7.24
CA GLN A 134 -24.28 -2.24 7.28
C GLN A 134 -24.15 -0.75 7.60
N GLY A 135 -22.93 -0.24 7.81
CA GLY A 135 -22.67 1.15 8.18
C GLY A 135 -22.90 1.46 9.66
N ASN A 136 -23.09 0.44 10.52
CA ASN A 136 -23.17 0.66 11.95
C ASN A 136 -21.77 0.93 12.52
N THR A 137 -21.69 1.83 13.49
CA THR A 137 -20.41 2.16 14.13
C THR A 137 -19.88 0.97 14.93
N VAL A 138 -18.63 0.61 14.70
CA VAL A 138 -17.89 -0.44 15.44
C VAL A 138 -16.98 0.19 16.50
N ASP A 139 -16.20 1.21 16.11
CA ASP A 139 -15.30 1.94 17.01
C ASP A 139 -15.14 3.40 16.56
N GLY A 140 -14.73 4.26 17.48
CA GLY A 140 -14.59 5.69 17.25
C GLY A 140 -15.92 6.41 17.03
N SER A 141 -15.86 7.53 16.32
CA SER A 141 -16.98 8.47 16.17
C SER A 141 -16.92 9.11 14.79
N LEU A 142 -18.01 9.04 14.05
CA LEU A 142 -18.13 9.73 12.77
C LEU A 142 -17.99 11.25 12.94
N SER A 143 -18.43 11.79 14.07
CA SER A 143 -18.20 13.20 14.43
C SER A 143 -16.70 13.50 14.61
N ASP A 144 -15.94 12.58 15.21
CA ASP A 144 -14.49 12.77 15.41
C ASP A 144 -13.73 12.73 14.08
N LEU A 145 -14.17 11.88 13.14
CA LEU A 145 -13.65 11.87 11.77
C LEU A 145 -13.98 13.18 11.04
N MET A 146 -15.21 13.69 11.18
CA MET A 146 -15.59 14.99 10.62
C MET A 146 -14.77 16.14 11.21
N GLU A 147 -14.55 16.15 12.53
CA GLU A 147 -13.69 17.14 13.18
C GLU A 147 -12.24 17.02 12.74
N ALA A 148 -11.72 15.81 12.55
CA ALA A 148 -10.38 15.60 11.99
C ALA A 148 -10.25 16.20 10.57
N ALA A 149 -11.27 16.02 9.73
CA ALA A 149 -11.33 16.64 8.41
C ALA A 149 -11.39 18.18 8.49
N ARG A 150 -12.25 18.73 9.36
CA ARG A 150 -12.36 20.19 9.59
C ARG A 150 -11.06 20.81 10.12
N ALA A 151 -10.32 20.06 10.93
CA ALA A 151 -9.02 20.47 11.47
C ALA A 151 -7.86 20.34 10.46
N GLY A 152 -8.11 19.86 9.24
CA GLY A 152 -7.09 19.70 8.20
C GLY A 152 -6.10 18.58 8.49
N LEU A 153 -6.48 17.58 9.29
CA LEU A 153 -5.66 16.41 9.52
C LEU A 153 -5.63 15.54 8.27
N SER A 154 -4.50 14.87 8.01
CA SER A 154 -4.46 13.83 7.00
C SER A 154 -5.42 12.71 7.38
N ILE A 155 -6.16 12.18 6.40
CA ILE A 155 -7.08 11.07 6.58
C ILE A 155 -6.60 9.89 5.73
N ARG A 156 -6.65 8.71 6.34
CA ARG A 156 -6.34 7.43 5.71
C ARG A 156 -7.55 6.52 5.89
N VAL A 157 -7.92 5.81 4.83
CA VAL A 157 -9.06 4.88 4.85
C VAL A 157 -8.53 3.46 4.79
N GLY A 158 -8.96 2.63 5.73
CA GLY A 158 -8.78 1.17 5.68
C GLY A 158 -10.02 0.52 5.06
N VAL A 159 -9.83 -0.29 4.03
CA VAL A 159 -10.89 -1.06 3.38
C VAL A 159 -10.62 -2.55 3.60
N ARG A 160 -11.54 -3.22 4.29
CA ARG A 160 -11.55 -4.68 4.41
C ARG A 160 -12.09 -5.27 3.11
N GLN A 161 -11.49 -6.35 2.63
CA GLN A 161 -11.97 -7.10 1.47
C GLN A 161 -12.17 -6.25 0.21
N LEU A 162 -11.11 -5.55 -0.21
CA LEU A 162 -11.05 -4.81 -1.47
C LEU A 162 -10.99 -5.72 -2.72
N PHE A 163 -10.86 -7.05 -2.57
CA PHE A 163 -10.83 -8.00 -3.69
C PHE A 163 -12.18 -8.01 -4.41
N GLY A 164 -12.12 -8.16 -5.74
CA GLY A 164 -13.29 -8.30 -6.61
C GLY A 164 -14.23 -7.08 -6.63
N LEU A 165 -13.74 -5.88 -6.27
CA LEU A 165 -14.50 -4.63 -6.42
C LEU A 165 -15.07 -4.43 -7.84
N ASN A 166 -14.36 -4.91 -8.86
CA ASN A 166 -14.79 -4.83 -10.26
C ASN A 166 -15.84 -5.88 -10.66
N GLN A 167 -15.95 -6.98 -9.90
CA GLN A 167 -16.82 -8.11 -10.18
C GLN A 167 -17.96 -8.25 -9.16
N ASP A 168 -17.99 -7.37 -8.14
CA ASP A 168 -18.84 -7.50 -6.95
C ASP A 168 -18.66 -8.87 -6.26
N ASP A 169 -17.41 -9.34 -6.20
CA ASP A 169 -17.04 -10.65 -5.66
C ASP A 169 -15.98 -10.52 -4.54
N VAL A 170 -16.45 -10.50 -3.30
CA VAL A 170 -15.60 -10.39 -2.11
C VAL A 170 -15.07 -11.74 -1.61
N SER A 171 -15.17 -12.82 -2.41
CA SER A 171 -14.72 -14.18 -2.02
C SER A 171 -13.20 -14.37 -1.97
N GLY A 172 -12.43 -13.33 -2.32
CA GLY A 172 -10.98 -13.33 -2.22
C GLY A 172 -10.46 -13.48 -0.77
N PRO A 173 -9.15 -13.73 -0.61
CA PRO A 173 -8.54 -13.93 0.70
C PRO A 173 -8.71 -12.71 1.60
N GLU A 174 -8.82 -12.94 2.91
CA GLU A 174 -8.96 -11.87 3.89
C GLU A 174 -7.79 -10.88 3.82
N HIS A 175 -8.13 -9.60 3.69
CA HIS A 175 -7.14 -8.54 3.75
C HIS A 175 -7.74 -7.19 4.15
N LEU A 176 -6.82 -6.30 4.51
CA LEU A 176 -7.06 -4.91 4.82
C LEU A 176 -6.09 -4.06 4.01
N SER A 177 -6.62 -3.15 3.19
CA SER A 177 -5.81 -2.20 2.46
C SER A 177 -6.02 -0.78 2.96
N PHE A 178 -4.93 -0.03 3.09
CA PHE A 178 -4.98 1.35 3.51
C PHE A 178 -4.59 2.31 2.39
N LEU A 179 -5.51 3.23 2.09
CA LEU A 179 -5.44 4.21 1.01
C LEU A 179 -5.32 5.62 1.60
N THR A 180 -4.46 6.44 1.02
CA THR A 180 -4.43 7.87 1.35
C THR A 180 -5.57 8.59 0.63
N THR A 181 -6.29 9.42 1.37
CA THR A 181 -7.35 10.26 0.83
C THR A 181 -6.82 11.64 0.49
N MET A 182 -7.38 12.26 -0.54
CA MET A 182 -6.97 13.61 -0.98
C MET A 182 -8.02 14.69 -0.75
N GLN A 183 -9.28 14.29 -0.70
CA GLN A 183 -10.38 15.24 -0.65
C GLN A 183 -11.48 14.67 0.24
N PRO A 184 -11.34 14.74 1.57
CA PRO A 184 -12.44 14.43 2.47
C PRO A 184 -13.55 15.47 2.28
N ILE A 185 -14.77 15.00 2.01
CA ILE A 185 -15.97 15.82 1.80
C ILE A 185 -16.99 15.44 2.87
N ILE A 186 -17.43 16.41 3.66
CA ILE A 186 -18.52 16.21 4.60
C ILE A 186 -19.83 16.54 3.89
N GLN A 187 -20.68 15.54 3.71
CA GLN A 187 -21.96 15.68 3.02
C GLN A 187 -22.99 14.73 3.63
N ASP A 188 -24.22 15.23 3.85
CA ASP A 188 -25.38 14.44 4.30
C ASP A 188 -25.12 13.57 5.54
N GLY A 189 -24.28 14.05 6.46
CA GLY A 189 -23.94 13.31 7.67
C GLY A 189 -22.84 12.25 7.48
N HIS A 190 -22.17 12.22 6.34
CA HIS A 190 -21.08 11.30 6.01
C HIS A 190 -19.77 12.04 5.70
N VAL A 191 -18.66 11.28 5.70
CA VAL A 191 -17.37 11.72 5.17
C VAL A 191 -17.06 10.88 3.93
N LEU A 192 -17.18 11.50 2.76
CA LEU A 192 -16.82 10.91 1.47
C LEU A 192 -15.36 11.23 1.18
N SER A 193 -14.69 10.41 0.37
CA SER A 193 -13.39 10.81 -0.14
C SER A 193 -12.99 10.17 -1.45
N ASN A 194 -12.23 10.93 -2.23
CA ASN A 194 -11.52 10.42 -3.40
C ASN A 194 -10.16 9.86 -2.96
N CYS A 195 -9.84 8.68 -3.47
CA CYS A 195 -8.51 8.09 -3.38
C CYS A 195 -7.81 8.27 -4.72
N ASP A 196 -6.58 8.78 -4.72
CA ASP A 196 -5.81 8.99 -5.96
C ASP A 196 -5.35 7.69 -6.60
N PHE A 197 -5.14 6.67 -5.78
CA PHE A 197 -4.57 5.41 -6.19
C PHE A 197 -5.26 4.28 -5.46
N THR A 198 -5.73 3.30 -6.22
CA THR A 198 -6.24 2.03 -5.70
C THR A 198 -5.83 0.95 -6.66
N LEU A 199 -4.93 0.07 -6.22
CA LEU A 199 -4.57 -1.13 -6.95
C LEU A 199 -5.25 -2.33 -6.28
N ILE A 200 -5.97 -3.09 -7.09
CA ILE A 200 -6.74 -4.27 -6.69
C ILE A 200 -6.23 -5.44 -7.51
N GLY A 201 -5.91 -6.54 -6.83
CA GLY A 201 -5.27 -7.71 -7.42
C GLY A 201 -3.94 -8.00 -6.75
N ALA A 202 -3.90 -9.09 -6.00
CA ALA A 202 -2.69 -9.81 -5.64
C ALA A 202 -2.88 -11.28 -6.02
#